data_AF-A0A371RF79-F1
#
_entry.id   AF-A0A371RF79-F1
#
_cell.length_a   1.000
_cell.length_b   1.000
_cell.length_c   1.000
_cell.angle_alpha   90.00
_cell.angle_beta   90.00
_cell.angle_gamma   90.00
#
_symmetry.space_group_name_H-M   'P 1'
#
loop_
_entity.id
_entity.type
_entity.pdbx_description
1 polymer ?
#
loop_
_entity_poly.entity_id
_entity_poly.type
_entity_poly.pdbx_seq_one_letter_code
_entity_poly.pdbx_strand_id
1 'polypeptide(L)'
;MRKREVFKQILAAGAVIFSLGTMAWAQQHPVPLDDGAMAQGVASCAGTTCHSRQTASGAIVRQNEILTWQDPSRSSGAHSRAYQVLMTPQGQAISRLAGFGPAEKAPECLSCHAHDVPETQWGDQFNISEGVTCESCHGNAEKWLSTHYAVGVSHEDNLANGLFPTTDVEKTTSLCLDCHFGSTREKQFVTHRIMGAGHPRMSFELELFTALQQHHTVDMDYLERKSMVRTSSMKNWAVGQAIALERATELFTDDELGRDGLFPELYFFDCHACHQPLSNDRQTFAGWRPNPGRPLGPGVPVFTDSNLIMLKAAVAEVMPERSAEFSQVGARLHAATRVDHDATKLAAAALADYSRDLREAFLETEFDSRTTMNILSRILDATTAAEYTNYAAGEQAVIAVDVFLNAMVDQGAIEFSILDELAPEIDEAFDAVQNPSDYDAARLRRALLAIADRTRRL
;
A
#
# COMPACT_ATOMS: atom_id res chain seq x y z
N MET A 1 -77.75 -36.43 -17.44
CA MET A 1 -77.98 -36.89 -16.05
C MET A 1 -77.13 -36.03 -15.12
N ARG A 2 -77.80 -35.33 -14.18
CA ARG A 2 -77.34 -34.76 -12.90
C ARG A 2 -75.93 -34.12 -12.74
N LYS A 3 -75.97 -32.78 -12.62
CA LYS A 3 -75.58 -31.94 -11.46
C LYS A 3 -74.09 -31.75 -11.06
N ARG A 4 -73.81 -30.46 -10.76
CA ARG A 4 -72.83 -29.86 -9.80
C ARG A 4 -71.40 -29.66 -10.35
N GLU A 5 -70.66 -28.57 -10.10
CA GLU A 5 -70.71 -27.49 -9.09
C GLU A 5 -70.05 -26.21 -9.64
N VAL A 6 -70.26 -25.12 -8.91
CA VAL A 6 -70.02 -23.70 -9.22
C VAL A 6 -68.82 -23.16 -8.42
N PHE A 7 -68.09 -22.20 -9.01
CA PHE A 7 -67.29 -21.10 -8.40
C PHE A 7 -65.79 -21.24 -8.01
N LYS A 8 -65.09 -20.12 -8.36
CA LYS A 8 -63.92 -19.42 -7.77
C LYS A 8 -62.69 -19.39 -8.70
N GLN A 9 -61.95 -18.30 -8.91
CA GLN A 9 -61.98 -16.92 -8.39
C GLN A 9 -61.07 -16.06 -9.30
N ILE A 10 -61.48 -14.81 -9.52
CA ILE A 10 -60.71 -13.74 -10.16
C ILE A 10 -59.57 -13.35 -9.21
N LEU A 11 -58.32 -13.47 -9.66
CA LEU A 11 -57.14 -12.92 -8.98
C LEU A 11 -56.75 -11.60 -9.63
N ALA A 12 -56.67 -10.59 -8.78
CA ALA A 12 -56.36 -9.21 -9.09
C ALA A 12 -54.96 -9.07 -9.70
N ALA A 13 -54.88 -8.31 -10.80
CA ALA A 13 -53.63 -7.82 -11.36
C ALA A 13 -53.05 -6.74 -10.45
N GLY A 14 -52.08 -7.11 -9.62
CA GLY A 14 -51.18 -6.16 -8.96
C GLY A 14 -50.13 -5.72 -9.97
N ALA A 15 -50.15 -4.44 -10.35
CA ALA A 15 -49.08 -3.83 -11.13
C ALA A 15 -47.81 -3.76 -10.29
N VAL A 16 -46.86 -4.64 -10.57
CA VAL A 16 -45.48 -4.53 -10.09
C VAL A 16 -44.82 -3.43 -10.90
N ILE A 17 -44.67 -2.26 -10.28
CA ILE A 17 -43.80 -1.20 -10.78
C ILE A 17 -42.37 -1.72 -10.59
N PHE A 18 -41.75 -2.20 -11.67
CA PHE A 18 -40.31 -2.42 -11.73
C PHE A 18 -39.66 -1.04 -11.68
N SER A 19 -39.25 -0.62 -10.48
CA SER A 19 -38.22 0.41 -10.31
C SER A 19 -36.93 -0.14 -10.91
N LEU A 20 -36.67 0.23 -12.17
CA LEU A 20 -35.33 0.18 -12.77
C LEU A 20 -34.44 1.12 -11.97
N GLY A 21 -33.91 0.62 -10.86
CA GLY A 21 -32.78 1.24 -10.20
C GLY A 21 -31.63 1.25 -11.21
N THR A 22 -31.29 2.44 -11.69
CA THR A 22 -30.00 2.68 -12.33
C THR A 22 -28.95 2.29 -11.31
N MET A 23 -28.39 1.09 -11.41
CA MET A 23 -27.08 0.81 -10.82
C MET A 23 -26.16 1.87 -11.42
N ALA A 24 -25.71 2.81 -10.60
CA ALA A 24 -24.61 3.67 -10.96
C ALA A 24 -23.40 2.75 -11.16
N TRP A 25 -22.97 2.59 -12.40
CA TRP A 25 -21.69 1.96 -12.67
C TRP A 25 -20.68 2.92 -12.07
N ALA A 26 -20.00 2.52 -10.99
CA ALA A 26 -18.85 3.26 -10.50
C ALA A 26 -17.94 3.48 -11.72
N GLN A 27 -17.66 4.75 -12.06
CA GLN A 27 -16.75 5.05 -13.15
C GLN A 27 -15.41 4.38 -12.84
N GLN A 28 -15.05 3.37 -13.63
CA GLN A 28 -13.74 2.76 -13.55
C GLN A 28 -12.75 3.79 -14.08
N HIS A 29 -11.94 4.35 -13.19
CA HIS A 29 -10.79 5.15 -13.58
C HIS A 29 -9.70 4.17 -14.01
N PRO A 30 -9.28 4.16 -15.29
CA PRO A 30 -8.14 3.36 -15.68
C PRO A 30 -6.91 3.83 -14.90
N VAL A 31 -5.98 2.91 -14.62
CA VAL A 31 -4.71 3.27 -13.99
C VAL A 31 -3.90 4.17 -14.92
N PRO A 32 -3.14 5.14 -14.39
CA PRO A 32 -2.47 6.16 -15.20
C PRO A 32 -1.61 5.64 -16.34
N LEU A 33 -0.91 4.52 -16.14
CA LEU A 33 -0.02 3.96 -17.17
C LEU A 33 -0.78 3.22 -18.29
N ASP A 34 -2.10 3.04 -18.20
CA ASP A 34 -2.96 2.33 -19.16
C ASP A 34 -4.26 3.10 -19.50
N ASP A 35 -4.31 4.41 -19.23
CA ASP A 35 -5.52 5.22 -19.45
C ASP A 35 -5.83 5.56 -20.92
N GLY A 36 -4.91 5.21 -21.82
CA GLY A 36 -5.04 5.40 -23.25
C GLY A 36 -4.80 6.83 -23.73
N ALA A 37 -4.60 7.80 -22.83
CA ALA A 37 -4.38 9.21 -23.16
C ALA A 37 -2.90 9.51 -23.41
N MET A 38 -2.62 10.65 -24.02
CA MET A 38 -1.25 11.10 -24.25
C MET A 38 -0.62 11.70 -22.98
N ALA A 39 0.56 11.19 -22.60
CA ALA A 39 1.38 11.78 -21.55
C ALA A 39 1.99 13.09 -22.07
N GLN A 40 1.63 14.22 -21.45
CA GLN A 40 2.05 15.55 -21.90
C GLN A 40 3.49 15.89 -21.49
N GLY A 41 4.02 15.24 -20.44
CA GLY A 41 5.36 15.50 -19.89
C GLY A 41 5.36 16.55 -18.78
N VAL A 42 6.36 16.49 -17.88
CA VAL A 42 6.41 17.34 -16.67
C VAL A 42 6.48 18.83 -17.01
N ALA A 43 7.11 19.18 -18.13
CA ALA A 43 7.19 20.57 -18.56
C ALA A 43 5.81 21.20 -18.87
N SER A 44 4.79 20.39 -19.17
CA SER A 44 3.41 20.88 -19.36
C SER A 44 2.75 21.37 -18.06
N CYS A 45 3.23 20.88 -16.91
CA CYS A 45 2.80 21.30 -15.57
C CYS A 45 3.58 22.54 -15.08
N ALA A 46 4.62 22.95 -15.81
CA ALA A 46 5.57 23.95 -15.36
C ALA A 46 5.06 25.39 -15.52
N GLY A 47 5.69 26.30 -14.77
CA GLY A 47 5.41 27.75 -14.81
C GLY A 47 5.06 28.31 -13.44
N THR A 48 5.32 29.62 -13.25
CA THR A 48 5.08 30.30 -11.96
C THR A 48 3.61 30.46 -11.63
N THR A 49 2.73 30.36 -12.63
CA THR A 49 1.26 30.32 -12.46
C THR A 49 0.72 28.90 -12.30
N CYS A 50 1.57 27.89 -12.47
CA CYS A 50 1.25 26.46 -12.41
C CYS A 50 2.01 25.84 -11.22
N HIS A 51 2.94 24.91 -11.46
CA HIS A 51 3.59 24.12 -10.39
C HIS A 51 5.11 24.38 -10.22
N SER A 52 5.66 25.51 -10.69
CA SER A 52 7.11 25.80 -10.66
C SER A 52 7.54 27.10 -9.93
N ARG A 53 6.76 27.61 -8.98
CA ARG A 53 7.21 28.71 -8.11
C ARG A 53 8.40 28.27 -7.26
N GLN A 54 9.29 29.23 -6.95
CA GLN A 54 10.44 29.03 -6.07
C GLN A 54 10.08 28.77 -4.61
N THR A 55 8.89 29.20 -4.19
CA THR A 55 8.37 29.05 -2.83
C THR A 55 6.92 28.60 -2.89
N ALA A 56 6.46 27.86 -1.87
CA ALA A 56 5.07 27.46 -1.69
C ALA A 56 4.18 28.67 -1.37
N SER A 57 3.90 29.50 -2.38
CA SER A 57 3.25 30.81 -2.23
C SER A 57 2.05 31.00 -3.16
N GLY A 58 1.54 29.92 -3.75
CA GLY A 58 0.30 29.99 -4.52
C GLY A 58 -0.91 30.26 -3.62
N ALA A 59 -1.99 30.76 -4.23
CA ALA A 59 -3.17 31.20 -3.49
C ALA A 59 -4.14 30.05 -3.13
N ILE A 60 -4.17 29.00 -3.95
CA ILE A 60 -5.09 27.85 -3.82
C ILE A 60 -4.30 26.56 -3.60
N VAL A 61 -3.22 26.36 -4.36
CA VAL A 61 -2.24 25.29 -4.14
C VAL A 61 -0.88 25.90 -3.90
N ARG A 62 0.11 25.11 -3.46
CA ARG A 62 1.44 25.63 -3.13
C ARG A 62 2.15 26.21 -4.36
N GLN A 63 1.87 25.66 -5.54
CA GLN A 63 2.40 26.06 -6.85
C GLN A 63 3.92 25.85 -6.98
N ASN A 64 4.54 25.05 -6.11
CA ASN A 64 5.96 24.68 -6.14
C ASN A 64 6.19 23.15 -6.15
N GLU A 65 5.17 22.40 -6.55
CA GLU A 65 5.13 20.94 -6.48
C GLU A 65 6.27 20.31 -7.31
N ILE A 66 6.57 20.84 -8.50
CA ILE A 66 7.68 20.35 -9.33
C ILE A 66 9.03 20.51 -8.62
N LEU A 67 9.25 21.59 -7.88
CA LEU A 67 10.50 21.77 -7.13
C LEU A 67 10.68 20.72 -6.03
N THR A 68 9.57 20.32 -5.40
CA THR A 68 9.58 19.32 -4.32
C THR A 68 9.77 17.90 -4.87
N TRP A 69 9.13 17.61 -6.02
CA TRP A 69 9.26 16.34 -6.74
C TRP A 69 10.64 16.18 -7.41
N GLN A 70 11.25 17.24 -7.91
CA GLN A 70 12.55 17.14 -8.59
C GLN A 70 13.75 17.18 -7.64
N ASP A 71 13.57 17.44 -6.34
CA ASP A 71 14.67 17.53 -5.37
C ASP A 71 15.23 16.12 -5.06
N PRO A 72 16.40 15.74 -5.62
CA PRO A 72 16.91 14.38 -5.47
C PRO A 72 17.47 14.11 -4.08
N SER A 73 17.61 15.14 -3.22
CA SER A 73 18.11 15.00 -1.85
C SER A 73 17.02 14.59 -0.86
N ARG A 74 15.75 14.67 -1.26
CA ARG A 74 14.59 14.36 -0.42
C ARG A 74 13.93 13.03 -0.81
N SER A 75 13.16 12.48 0.11
CA SER A 75 12.27 11.34 -0.16
C SER A 75 11.22 11.66 -1.22
N SER A 76 10.71 12.90 -1.23
CA SER A 76 9.73 13.39 -2.22
C SER A 76 10.25 13.42 -3.65
N GLY A 77 11.58 13.38 -3.86
CA GLY A 77 12.18 13.27 -5.18
C GLY A 77 12.69 11.90 -5.54
N ALA A 78 12.30 10.84 -4.81
CA ALA A 78 12.68 9.47 -5.15
C ALA A 78 12.15 9.06 -6.53
N HIS A 79 10.93 9.49 -6.85
CA HIS A 79 10.28 9.21 -8.12
C HIS A 79 10.94 9.89 -9.32
N SER A 80 11.36 11.16 -9.21
CA SER A 80 12.06 11.87 -10.30
C SER A 80 13.42 11.28 -10.65
N ARG A 81 14.12 10.68 -9.68
CA ARG A 81 15.41 10.01 -9.90
C ARG A 81 15.29 8.52 -10.20
N ALA A 82 14.08 7.94 -10.25
CA ALA A 82 13.88 6.50 -10.39
C ALA A 82 14.54 5.94 -11.66
N TYR A 83 14.45 6.64 -12.79
CA TYR A 83 15.11 6.26 -14.04
C TYR A 83 16.64 6.28 -13.90
N GLN A 84 17.19 7.28 -13.20
CA GLN A 84 18.63 7.41 -13.00
C GLN A 84 19.21 6.25 -12.18
N VAL A 85 18.43 5.67 -11.27
CA VAL A 85 18.84 4.47 -10.51
C VAL A 85 19.15 3.29 -11.43
N LEU A 86 18.41 3.14 -12.55
CA LEU A 86 18.67 2.10 -13.55
C LEU A 86 20.05 2.26 -14.22
N MET A 87 20.52 3.50 -14.35
CA MET A 87 21.81 3.83 -14.97
C MET A 87 23.00 3.65 -14.03
N THR A 88 22.77 3.41 -12.73
CA THR A 88 23.85 3.17 -11.78
C THR A 88 24.55 1.83 -12.04
N PRO A 89 25.80 1.65 -11.58
CA PRO A 89 26.47 0.35 -11.66
C PRO A 89 25.66 -0.79 -11.03
N GLN A 90 24.93 -0.52 -9.95
CA GLN A 90 24.07 -1.48 -9.27
C GLN A 90 22.84 -1.82 -10.12
N GLY A 91 22.09 -0.83 -10.60
CA GLY A 91 20.91 -1.07 -11.46
C GLY A 91 21.27 -1.88 -12.72
N GLN A 92 22.37 -1.52 -13.36
CA GLN A 92 22.90 -2.26 -14.51
C GLN A 92 23.37 -3.67 -14.15
N ALA A 93 23.93 -3.88 -12.96
CA ALA A 93 24.33 -5.22 -12.51
C ALA A 93 23.10 -6.11 -12.27
N ILE A 94 22.07 -5.59 -11.60
CA ILE A 94 20.82 -6.30 -11.35
C ILE A 94 20.18 -6.73 -12.67
N SER A 95 20.01 -5.79 -13.61
CA SER A 95 19.38 -6.07 -14.91
C SER A 95 20.17 -7.11 -15.73
N ARG A 96 21.51 -7.03 -15.74
CA ARG A 96 22.36 -8.05 -16.37
C ARG A 96 22.27 -9.42 -15.72
N LEU A 97 22.27 -9.50 -14.39
CA LEU A 97 22.15 -10.76 -13.65
C LEU A 97 20.77 -11.40 -13.84
N ALA A 98 19.72 -10.58 -13.92
CA ALA A 98 18.38 -11.04 -14.26
C ALA A 98 18.27 -11.45 -15.74
N GLY A 99 19.16 -10.98 -16.61
CA GLY A 99 19.20 -11.34 -18.03
C GLY A 99 18.43 -10.41 -18.96
N PHE A 100 18.16 -9.17 -18.56
CA PHE A 100 17.38 -8.21 -19.34
C PHE A 100 18.22 -7.25 -20.21
N GLY A 101 19.54 -7.21 -20.00
CA GLY A 101 20.44 -6.31 -20.72
C GLY A 101 20.60 -4.94 -20.04
N PRO A 102 20.65 -3.83 -20.79
CA PRO A 102 20.71 -2.49 -20.20
C PRO A 102 19.40 -2.15 -19.46
N ALA A 103 19.51 -1.76 -18.19
CA ALA A 103 18.35 -1.59 -17.31
C ALA A 103 17.38 -0.50 -17.81
N GLU A 104 17.91 0.57 -18.38
CA GLU A 104 17.15 1.71 -18.91
C GLU A 104 16.39 1.43 -20.22
N LYS A 105 16.51 0.20 -20.74
CA LYS A 105 15.80 -0.30 -21.91
C LYS A 105 14.99 -1.56 -21.62
N ALA A 106 15.08 -2.08 -20.40
CA ALA A 106 14.39 -3.29 -19.98
C ALA A 106 12.96 -2.93 -19.53
N PRO A 107 11.91 -3.41 -20.20
CA PRO A 107 10.52 -3.17 -19.79
C PRO A 107 10.25 -3.62 -18.35
N GLU A 108 10.91 -4.69 -17.88
CA GLU A 108 10.84 -5.17 -16.49
C GLU A 108 11.36 -4.15 -15.46
N CYS A 109 12.20 -3.21 -15.87
CA CYS A 109 12.70 -2.14 -15.02
C CYS A 109 11.91 -0.84 -15.23
N LEU A 110 11.60 -0.50 -16.48
CA LEU A 110 10.91 0.74 -16.84
C LEU A 110 9.47 0.80 -16.30
N SER A 111 8.79 -0.34 -16.20
CA SER A 111 7.42 -0.46 -15.69
C SER A 111 7.18 0.14 -14.30
N CYS A 112 8.24 0.28 -13.48
CA CYS A 112 8.18 0.90 -12.16
C CYS A 112 9.15 2.08 -11.97
N HIS A 113 10.16 2.24 -12.83
CA HIS A 113 11.17 3.29 -12.71
C HIS A 113 11.00 4.46 -13.69
N ALA A 114 9.96 4.42 -14.52
CA ALA A 114 9.61 5.49 -15.44
C ALA A 114 8.09 5.62 -15.59
N HIS A 115 7.65 6.75 -16.15
CA HIS A 115 6.31 6.87 -16.73
C HIS A 115 6.27 6.13 -18.07
N ASP A 116 6.24 4.80 -18.03
CA ASP A 116 6.37 3.93 -19.20
C ASP A 116 5.03 3.72 -19.91
N VAL A 117 4.71 4.66 -20.82
CA VAL A 117 3.59 4.57 -21.77
C VAL A 117 4.09 4.31 -23.18
N PRO A 118 3.32 3.65 -24.06
CA PRO A 118 3.67 3.46 -25.47
C PRO A 118 4.14 4.74 -26.16
N GLU A 119 5.14 4.65 -27.05
CA GLU A 119 5.69 5.80 -27.80
C GLU A 119 4.61 6.57 -28.58
N THR A 120 3.54 5.90 -29.00
CA THR A 120 2.39 6.53 -29.69
C THR A 120 1.58 7.49 -28.79
N GLN A 121 1.80 7.45 -27.47
CA GLN A 121 1.15 8.30 -26.47
C GLN A 121 2.08 9.40 -25.95
N TRP A 122 3.31 9.51 -26.47
CA TRP A 122 4.24 10.54 -26.03
C TRP A 122 3.83 11.89 -26.60
N GLY A 123 3.48 12.84 -25.71
CA GLY A 123 3.32 14.24 -26.05
C GLY A 123 4.65 14.92 -26.36
N ASP A 124 4.59 16.10 -26.96
CA ASP A 124 5.78 16.83 -27.44
C ASP A 124 6.80 17.18 -26.34
N GLN A 125 6.38 17.22 -25.07
CA GLN A 125 7.26 17.51 -23.93
C GLN A 125 7.53 16.27 -23.06
N PHE A 126 7.06 15.09 -23.47
CA PHE A 126 7.29 13.86 -22.73
C PHE A 126 8.76 13.42 -22.80
N ASN A 127 9.29 12.95 -21.67
CA ASN A 127 10.63 12.38 -21.58
C ASN A 127 10.68 11.26 -20.54
N ILE A 128 10.84 10.01 -21.01
CA ILE A 128 10.90 8.82 -20.14
C ILE A 128 12.03 8.89 -19.09
N SER A 129 13.09 9.66 -19.35
CA SER A 129 14.20 9.82 -18.40
C SER A 129 13.88 10.70 -17.18
N GLU A 130 12.70 11.33 -17.14
CA GLU A 130 12.17 12.08 -15.99
C GLU A 130 11.70 11.17 -14.85
N GLY A 131 11.78 9.84 -15.01
CA GLY A 131 11.42 8.88 -13.98
C GLY A 131 9.91 8.73 -13.82
N VAL A 132 9.47 8.49 -12.58
CA VAL A 132 8.05 8.43 -12.23
C VAL A 132 7.55 9.87 -12.08
N THR A 133 6.69 10.31 -13.00
CA THR A 133 6.28 11.71 -13.18
C THR A 133 4.98 12.03 -12.44
N CYS A 134 4.53 13.30 -12.53
CA CYS A 134 3.22 13.71 -12.04
C CYS A 134 2.09 12.86 -12.68
N GLU A 135 2.20 12.57 -13.98
CA GLU A 135 1.21 11.81 -14.74
C GLU A 135 1.20 10.32 -14.34
N SER A 136 2.29 9.79 -13.77
CA SER A 136 2.29 8.42 -13.21
C SER A 136 1.31 8.25 -12.06
N CYS A 137 0.96 9.33 -11.34
CA CYS A 137 0.00 9.30 -10.26
C CYS A 137 -1.32 10.00 -10.59
N HIS A 138 -1.27 11.12 -11.32
CA HIS A 138 -2.43 11.94 -11.63
C HIS A 138 -3.14 11.55 -12.93
N GLY A 139 -2.64 10.58 -13.70
CA GLY A 139 -3.18 10.24 -15.01
C GLY A 139 -2.56 11.08 -16.12
N ASN A 140 -2.59 10.59 -17.35
CA ASN A 140 -2.08 11.29 -18.52
C ASN A 140 -2.93 12.54 -18.80
N ALA A 141 -2.25 13.67 -18.97
CA ALA A 141 -2.87 14.98 -18.86
C ALA A 141 -3.59 15.45 -20.13
N GLU A 142 -3.54 14.69 -21.23
CA GLU A 142 -4.16 15.07 -22.52
C GLU A 142 -5.58 15.64 -22.37
N LYS A 143 -6.41 14.96 -21.57
CA LYS A 143 -7.84 15.26 -21.47
C LYS A 143 -8.20 16.26 -20.37
N TRP A 144 -7.38 16.38 -19.32
CA TRP A 144 -7.69 17.23 -18.16
C TRP A 144 -6.76 18.44 -17.98
N LEU A 145 -5.62 18.52 -18.67
CA LEU A 145 -4.69 19.65 -18.54
C LEU A 145 -5.34 20.98 -18.90
N SER A 146 -6.11 21.02 -20.00
CA SER A 146 -6.77 22.24 -20.47
C SER A 146 -7.91 22.70 -19.54
N THR A 147 -8.60 21.76 -18.90
CA THR A 147 -9.68 22.06 -17.95
C THR A 147 -9.12 22.41 -16.58
N HIS A 148 -7.92 21.94 -16.23
CA HIS A 148 -7.29 22.14 -14.93
C HIS A 148 -7.16 23.62 -14.53
N TYR A 149 -6.85 24.50 -15.47
CA TYR A 149 -6.70 25.94 -15.23
C TYR A 149 -7.90 26.77 -15.70
N ALA A 150 -8.97 26.13 -16.18
CA ALA A 150 -10.14 26.82 -16.67
C ALA A 150 -11.01 27.36 -15.52
N VAL A 151 -11.48 28.59 -15.66
CA VAL A 151 -12.30 29.26 -14.65
C VAL A 151 -13.62 28.51 -14.48
N GLY A 152 -13.95 28.17 -13.23
CA GLY A 152 -15.22 27.52 -12.88
C GLY A 152 -15.23 26.00 -13.04
N VAL A 153 -14.12 25.38 -13.47
CA VAL A 153 -13.97 23.92 -13.49
C VAL A 153 -13.68 23.42 -12.07
N SER A 154 -14.43 22.40 -11.65
CA SER A 154 -14.28 21.76 -10.35
C SER A 154 -13.27 20.59 -10.38
N HIS A 155 -12.96 20.03 -9.20
CA HIS A 155 -12.17 18.81 -9.14
C HIS A 155 -12.88 17.63 -9.81
N GLU A 156 -14.19 17.50 -9.57
CA GLU A 156 -15.05 16.46 -10.18
C GLU A 156 -15.04 16.53 -11.71
N ASP A 157 -15.07 17.75 -12.28
CA ASP A 157 -14.97 17.92 -13.72
C ASP A 157 -13.62 17.40 -14.27
N ASN A 158 -12.52 17.61 -13.54
CA ASN A 158 -11.22 17.08 -13.95
C ASN A 158 -11.16 15.55 -13.80
N LEU A 159 -11.78 14.97 -12.76
CA LEU A 159 -11.90 13.51 -12.60
C LEU A 159 -12.67 12.91 -13.78
N ALA A 160 -13.79 13.53 -14.18
CA ALA A 160 -14.58 13.13 -15.34
C ALA A 160 -13.79 13.24 -16.66
N ASN A 161 -12.79 14.14 -16.71
CA ASN A 161 -11.88 14.31 -17.84
C ASN A 161 -10.60 13.45 -17.74
N GLY A 162 -10.52 12.52 -16.80
CA GLY A 162 -9.42 11.55 -16.72
C GLY A 162 -8.32 11.85 -15.70
N LEU A 163 -8.47 12.89 -14.87
CA LEU A 163 -7.62 13.04 -13.69
C LEU A 163 -7.82 11.82 -12.77
N PHE A 164 -6.73 11.20 -12.35
CA PHE A 164 -6.79 10.06 -11.43
C PHE A 164 -7.15 10.55 -10.02
N PRO A 165 -8.12 9.90 -9.34
CA PRO A 165 -8.60 10.32 -8.02
C PRO A 165 -7.62 9.93 -6.89
N THR A 166 -6.48 10.60 -6.80
CA THR A 166 -5.43 10.36 -5.78
C THR A 166 -5.84 10.71 -4.33
N THR A 167 -7.10 11.05 -4.09
CA THR A 167 -7.67 11.23 -2.73
C THR A 167 -8.56 10.08 -2.30
N ASP A 168 -8.93 9.22 -3.25
CA ASP A 168 -9.61 7.97 -2.98
C ASP A 168 -8.55 6.97 -2.47
N VAL A 169 -8.68 6.57 -1.21
CA VAL A 169 -7.69 5.72 -0.53
C VAL A 169 -7.54 4.38 -1.21
N GLU A 170 -8.60 3.76 -1.73
CA GLU A 170 -8.51 2.46 -2.39
C GLU A 170 -7.74 2.57 -3.71
N LYS A 171 -8.08 3.59 -4.50
CA LYS A 171 -7.45 3.82 -5.80
C LYS A 171 -5.99 4.25 -5.63
N THR A 172 -5.71 5.10 -4.65
CA THR A 172 -4.34 5.55 -4.35
C THR A 172 -3.49 4.40 -3.83
N THR A 173 -4.03 3.56 -2.94
CA THR A 173 -3.30 2.37 -2.46
C THR A 173 -2.97 1.42 -3.61
N SER A 174 -3.96 1.11 -4.45
CA SER A 174 -3.79 0.22 -5.60
C SER A 174 -2.74 0.76 -6.57
N LEU A 175 -2.80 2.06 -6.88
CA LEU A 175 -1.82 2.77 -7.71
C LEU A 175 -0.39 2.64 -7.15
N CYS A 176 -0.21 2.87 -5.84
CA CYS A 176 1.12 2.74 -5.24
C CYS A 176 1.61 1.29 -5.29
N LEU A 177 0.74 0.32 -4.99
CA LEU A 177 1.06 -1.10 -4.97
C LEU A 177 1.39 -1.66 -6.36
N ASP A 178 0.87 -1.07 -7.44
CA ASP A 178 1.22 -1.48 -8.80
C ASP A 178 2.74 -1.48 -9.03
N CYS A 179 3.46 -0.53 -8.43
CA CYS A 179 4.92 -0.51 -8.44
C CYS A 179 5.54 -1.04 -7.13
N HIS A 180 4.96 -0.71 -5.97
CA HIS A 180 5.52 -1.01 -4.65
C HIS A 180 5.22 -2.41 -4.11
N PHE A 181 4.55 -3.23 -4.90
CA PHE A 181 4.42 -4.67 -4.69
C PHE A 181 4.39 -5.43 -6.02
N GLY A 182 3.80 -4.82 -7.04
CA GLY A 182 3.61 -5.37 -8.37
C GLY A 182 2.13 -5.51 -8.72
N SER A 183 1.84 -5.71 -10.00
CA SER A 183 0.50 -5.93 -10.53
C SER A 183 0.47 -7.06 -11.57
N THR A 184 -0.71 -7.34 -12.12
CA THR A 184 -0.88 -8.25 -13.27
C THR A 184 -0.56 -7.58 -14.61
N ARG A 185 -0.21 -6.29 -14.62
CA ARG A 185 0.25 -5.60 -15.83
C ARG A 185 1.54 -6.24 -16.31
N GLU A 186 1.66 -6.32 -17.64
CA GLU A 186 2.84 -6.91 -18.26
C GLU A 186 4.12 -6.24 -17.73
N LYS A 187 5.07 -7.06 -17.27
CA LYS A 187 6.39 -6.63 -16.78
C LYS A 187 6.37 -5.76 -15.51
N GLN A 188 5.24 -5.59 -14.85
CA GLN A 188 5.11 -4.81 -13.61
C GLN A 188 5.05 -5.69 -12.34
N PHE A 189 5.61 -6.90 -12.40
CA PHE A 189 5.70 -7.79 -11.24
C PHE A 189 7.16 -8.09 -10.90
N VAL A 190 7.57 -7.75 -9.67
CA VAL A 190 8.94 -7.96 -9.18
C VAL A 190 9.11 -9.43 -8.77
N THR A 191 9.42 -10.28 -9.73
CA THR A 191 9.70 -11.72 -9.47
C THR A 191 10.87 -11.93 -8.51
N HIS A 192 10.93 -13.08 -7.85
CA HIS A 192 12.09 -13.45 -7.02
C HIS A 192 13.40 -13.49 -7.83
N ARG A 193 13.35 -13.74 -9.14
CA ARG A 193 14.54 -13.63 -10.01
C ARG A 193 15.13 -12.21 -10.00
N ILE A 194 14.28 -11.18 -10.02
CA ILE A 194 14.71 -9.77 -9.97
C ILE A 194 15.29 -9.46 -8.58
N MET A 195 14.62 -9.92 -7.52
CA MET A 195 15.11 -9.78 -6.14
C MET A 195 16.45 -10.50 -5.92
N GLY A 196 16.58 -11.74 -6.40
CA GLY A 196 17.80 -12.55 -6.32
C GLY A 196 18.97 -11.99 -7.16
N ALA A 197 18.66 -11.19 -8.18
CA ALA A 197 19.66 -10.42 -8.92
C ALA A 197 20.16 -9.17 -8.16
N GLY A 198 19.55 -8.84 -7.01
CA GLY A 198 19.96 -7.76 -6.11
C GLY A 198 18.97 -6.59 -6.03
N HIS A 199 17.77 -6.72 -6.59
CA HIS A 199 16.72 -5.71 -6.38
C HIS A 199 16.29 -5.70 -4.90
N PRO A 200 16.12 -4.52 -4.28
CA PRO A 200 15.66 -4.43 -2.90
C PRO A 200 14.31 -5.13 -2.68
N ARG A 201 14.06 -5.52 -1.43
CA ARG A 201 12.72 -5.88 -0.95
C ARG A 201 11.75 -4.74 -1.24
N MET A 202 10.53 -5.11 -1.64
CA MET A 202 9.40 -4.20 -1.73
C MET A 202 8.72 -4.07 -0.36
N SER A 203 8.92 -2.95 0.33
CA SER A 203 8.17 -2.58 1.54
C SER A 203 7.11 -1.56 1.18
N PHE A 204 5.95 -1.63 1.83
CA PHE A 204 4.85 -0.72 1.58
C PHE A 204 4.08 -0.42 2.86
N GLU A 205 3.82 0.87 3.09
CA GLU A 205 2.87 1.37 4.07
C GLU A 205 2.32 2.69 3.51
N LEU A 206 1.00 2.77 3.34
CA LEU A 206 0.36 3.82 2.54
C LEU A 206 0.53 5.20 3.17
N GLU A 207 0.33 5.32 4.49
CA GLU A 207 0.35 6.62 5.15
C GLU A 207 1.75 7.22 5.17
N LEU A 208 2.76 6.41 5.51
CA LEU A 208 4.16 6.77 5.41
C LEU A 208 4.52 7.21 3.99
N PHE A 209 4.11 6.46 2.97
CA PHE A 209 4.48 6.78 1.59
C PHE A 209 3.76 8.05 1.10
N THR A 210 2.52 8.27 1.54
CA THR A 210 1.77 9.50 1.31
C THR A 210 2.50 10.70 1.93
N ALA A 211 2.94 10.58 3.18
CA ALA A 211 3.69 11.61 3.88
C ALA A 211 5.06 11.89 3.22
N LEU A 212 5.82 10.86 2.86
CA LEU A 212 7.12 10.98 2.21
C LEU A 212 7.06 11.63 0.82
N GLN A 213 5.94 11.47 0.12
CA GLN A 213 5.69 12.07 -1.19
C GLN A 213 4.90 13.38 -1.11
N GLN A 214 4.54 13.86 0.08
CA GLN A 214 3.63 14.98 0.22
C GLN A 214 4.22 16.30 -0.32
N HIS A 215 3.61 16.79 -1.39
CA HIS A 215 3.91 18.08 -2.01
C HIS A 215 2.71 19.03 -1.99
N HIS A 216 1.64 18.70 -1.28
CA HIS A 216 0.44 19.51 -1.09
C HIS A 216 0.18 19.84 0.39
N THR A 217 -0.70 20.79 0.64
CA THR A 217 -1.19 21.12 1.98
C THR A 217 -2.62 20.60 2.11
N VAL A 218 -2.92 19.90 3.21
CA VAL A 218 -4.29 19.49 3.55
C VAL A 218 -4.87 20.54 4.50
N ASP A 219 -5.50 21.56 3.93
CA ASP A 219 -6.18 22.62 4.67
C ASP A 219 -7.69 22.64 4.35
N MET A 220 -8.42 23.64 4.85
CA MET A 220 -9.86 23.74 4.63
C MET A 220 -10.23 23.86 3.14
N ASP A 221 -9.43 24.60 2.37
CA ASP A 221 -9.61 24.72 0.91
C ASP A 221 -9.46 23.35 0.22
N TYR A 222 -8.42 22.60 0.57
CA TYR A 222 -8.19 21.26 0.05
C TYR A 222 -9.41 20.36 0.28
N LEU A 223 -9.92 20.35 1.51
CA LEU A 223 -11.05 19.52 1.92
C LEU A 223 -12.38 19.95 1.27
N GLU A 224 -12.59 21.25 1.05
CA GLU A 224 -13.76 21.77 0.36
C GLU A 224 -13.76 21.42 -1.14
N ARG A 225 -12.59 21.57 -1.81
CA ARG A 225 -12.47 21.30 -3.25
C ARG A 225 -12.49 19.81 -3.58
N LYS A 226 -11.93 18.98 -2.72
CA LYS A 226 -11.76 17.54 -2.96
C LYS A 226 -12.66 16.71 -2.05
N SER A 227 -13.90 17.15 -1.86
CA SER A 227 -14.97 16.59 -1.01
C SER A 227 -15.14 15.05 -0.94
N MET A 228 -14.43 14.27 -1.76
CA MET A 228 -14.25 12.84 -1.63
C MET A 228 -13.44 12.48 -0.38
N VAL A 229 -14.13 11.82 0.56
CA VAL A 229 -13.67 11.17 1.80
C VAL A 229 -12.53 11.92 2.50
N ARG A 230 -12.84 12.58 3.62
CA ARG A 230 -11.83 12.94 4.62
C ARG A 230 -11.09 11.66 5.03
N THR A 231 -9.97 11.36 4.39
CA THR A 231 -9.13 10.23 4.78
C THR A 231 -8.21 10.71 5.88
N SER A 232 -8.48 10.27 7.11
CA SER A 232 -7.51 10.45 8.19
C SER A 232 -6.30 9.55 7.92
N SER A 233 -5.14 9.93 8.46
CA SER A 233 -3.93 9.10 8.42
C SER A 233 -4.18 7.67 8.87
N MET A 234 -5.08 7.49 9.85
CA MET A 234 -5.47 6.19 10.34
C MET A 234 -6.35 5.38 9.38
N LYS A 235 -7.21 6.05 8.62
CA LYS A 235 -7.96 5.39 7.54
C LYS A 235 -7.01 4.96 6.42
N ASN A 236 -6.05 5.80 6.05
CA ASN A 236 -5.02 5.46 5.06
C ASN A 236 -4.20 4.24 5.50
N TRP A 237 -3.72 4.23 6.75
CA TRP A 237 -3.01 3.08 7.31
C TRP A 237 -3.88 1.81 7.26
N ALA A 238 -5.09 1.83 7.82
CA ALA A 238 -5.92 0.63 7.96
C ALA A 238 -6.33 0.05 6.59
N VAL A 239 -6.81 0.90 5.68
CA VAL A 239 -7.19 0.49 4.31
C VAL A 239 -5.95 0.05 3.53
N GLY A 240 -4.83 0.77 3.67
CA GLY A 240 -3.56 0.44 3.05
C GLY A 240 -3.05 -0.96 3.42
N GLN A 241 -3.11 -1.31 4.70
CA GLN A 241 -2.74 -2.63 5.21
C GLN A 241 -3.64 -3.74 4.64
N ALA A 242 -4.96 -3.51 4.57
CA ALA A 242 -5.92 -4.47 4.04
C ALA A 242 -5.69 -4.75 2.54
N ILE A 243 -5.55 -3.69 1.74
CA ILE A 243 -5.32 -3.80 0.30
C ILE A 243 -3.94 -4.40 -0.01
N ALA A 244 -2.91 -4.09 0.79
CA ALA A 244 -1.59 -4.71 0.61
C ALA A 244 -1.62 -6.22 0.85
N LEU A 245 -2.36 -6.68 1.87
CA LEU A 245 -2.56 -8.11 2.12
C LEU A 245 -3.39 -8.76 1.01
N GLU A 246 -4.47 -8.12 0.57
CA GLU A 246 -5.30 -8.54 -0.56
C GLU A 246 -4.44 -8.69 -1.83
N ARG A 247 -3.66 -7.67 -2.20
CA ARG A 247 -2.77 -7.68 -3.37
C ARG A 247 -1.79 -8.85 -3.33
N ALA A 248 -1.18 -9.09 -2.17
CA ALA A 248 -0.23 -10.18 -2.01
C ALA A 248 -0.86 -11.56 -2.20
N THR A 249 -2.05 -11.78 -1.65
CA THR A 249 -2.74 -13.07 -1.77
C THR A 249 -3.37 -13.25 -3.15
N GLU A 250 -3.88 -12.19 -3.79
CA GLU A 250 -4.42 -12.24 -5.14
C GLU A 250 -3.35 -12.58 -6.17
N LEU A 251 -2.21 -11.88 -6.17
CA LEU A 251 -1.12 -12.18 -7.10
C LEU A 251 -0.53 -13.56 -6.86
N PHE A 252 -0.54 -14.08 -5.62
CA PHE A 252 -0.16 -15.45 -5.34
C PHE A 252 -1.17 -16.47 -5.92
N THR A 253 -2.45 -16.12 -5.98
CA THR A 253 -3.49 -16.99 -6.58
C THR A 253 -3.52 -16.95 -8.10
N ASP A 254 -2.80 -16.03 -8.73
CA ASP A 254 -2.64 -16.00 -10.18
C ASP A 254 -1.81 -17.21 -10.66
N ASP A 255 -2.22 -17.83 -11.77
CA ASP A 255 -1.56 -19.03 -12.30
C ASP A 255 -0.21 -18.73 -12.96
N GLU A 256 -0.01 -17.51 -13.48
CA GLU A 256 1.22 -17.08 -14.14
C GLU A 256 2.20 -16.44 -13.14
N LEU A 257 1.70 -15.72 -12.14
CA LEU A 257 2.53 -14.97 -11.18
C LEU A 257 2.79 -15.72 -9.88
N GLY A 258 1.89 -16.62 -9.46
CA GLY A 258 2.00 -17.35 -8.19
C GLY A 258 3.07 -18.44 -8.17
N ARG A 259 3.64 -18.81 -9.33
CA ARG A 259 4.62 -19.89 -9.49
C ARG A 259 5.76 -19.50 -10.43
N ASP A 260 6.94 -20.06 -10.15
CA ASP A 260 8.05 -20.13 -11.10
C ASP A 260 8.49 -21.60 -11.24
N GLY A 261 7.98 -22.26 -12.28
CA GLY A 261 8.22 -23.68 -12.54
C GLY A 261 7.68 -24.58 -11.43
N LEU A 262 8.57 -25.34 -10.77
CA LEU A 262 8.21 -26.28 -9.70
C LEU A 262 7.90 -25.57 -8.37
N PHE A 263 8.48 -24.39 -8.15
CA PHE A 263 8.37 -23.69 -6.89
C PHE A 263 7.24 -22.65 -6.93
N PRO A 264 6.59 -22.35 -5.79
CA PRO A 264 5.86 -21.10 -5.70
C PRO A 264 6.81 -19.94 -5.98
N GLU A 265 6.29 -18.85 -6.52
CA GLU A 265 7.06 -17.62 -6.67
C GLU A 265 7.50 -17.16 -5.26
N LEU A 266 8.82 -17.19 -5.02
CA LEU A 266 9.39 -16.99 -3.69
C LEU A 266 9.30 -15.52 -3.23
N TYR A 267 8.96 -14.60 -4.14
CA TYR A 267 8.68 -13.19 -3.83
C TYR A 267 7.64 -13.03 -2.71
N PHE A 268 6.65 -13.93 -2.65
CA PHE A 268 5.58 -13.89 -1.65
C PHE A 268 6.01 -14.34 -0.25
N PHE A 269 7.26 -14.77 -0.07
CA PHE A 269 7.77 -15.28 1.19
C PHE A 269 8.78 -14.31 1.83
N ASP A 270 8.74 -14.19 3.15
CA ASP A 270 9.69 -13.36 3.89
C ASP A 270 11.05 -14.05 3.97
N CYS A 271 11.97 -13.56 3.15
CA CYS A 271 13.35 -14.04 3.11
C CYS A 271 14.04 -13.95 4.49
N HIS A 272 13.74 -12.95 5.32
CA HIS A 272 14.37 -12.76 6.63
C HIS A 272 13.77 -13.64 7.73
N ALA A 273 12.59 -14.23 7.49
CA ALA A 273 12.01 -15.22 8.39
C ALA A 273 12.71 -16.58 8.26
N CYS A 274 13.27 -16.90 7.08
CA CYS A 274 13.96 -18.15 6.80
C CYS A 274 15.48 -18.01 6.80
N HIS A 275 16.01 -16.94 6.18
CA HIS A 275 17.43 -16.66 6.12
C HIS A 275 17.87 -15.81 7.30
N GLN A 276 18.81 -16.36 8.04
CA GLN A 276 19.58 -15.71 9.08
C GLN A 276 21.06 -15.88 8.71
N PRO A 277 21.99 -15.05 9.20
CA PRO A 277 23.42 -15.22 8.94
C PRO A 277 23.88 -16.66 9.22
N LEU A 278 24.31 -17.38 8.18
CA LEU A 278 24.85 -18.74 8.31
C LEU A 278 26.31 -18.62 8.77
N SER A 279 26.58 -18.98 10.03
CA SER A 279 27.93 -18.96 10.60
C SER A 279 28.41 -20.36 10.97
N ASN A 280 29.69 -20.63 10.68
CA ASN A 280 30.40 -21.81 11.18
C ASN A 280 30.92 -21.61 12.62
N ASP A 281 30.74 -20.41 13.19
CA ASP A 281 31.03 -20.16 14.58
C ASP A 281 30.01 -20.89 15.46
N ARG A 282 30.50 -21.82 16.30
CA ARG A 282 29.66 -22.60 17.22
C ARG A 282 28.99 -21.74 18.30
N GLN A 283 29.34 -20.45 18.39
CA GLN A 283 28.74 -19.49 19.33
C GLN A 283 27.57 -18.69 18.74
N THR A 284 27.24 -18.81 17.44
CA THR A 284 26.04 -18.14 16.94
C THR A 284 24.79 -18.75 17.57
N PHE A 285 24.12 -17.94 18.39
CA PHE A 285 22.80 -18.23 18.92
C PHE A 285 21.84 -18.56 17.76
N ALA A 286 20.97 -19.55 17.96
CA ALA A 286 19.88 -19.83 17.04
C ALA A 286 19.00 -18.57 16.91
N GLY A 287 19.12 -17.84 15.79
CA GLY A 287 18.36 -16.62 15.52
C GLY A 287 16.87 -16.86 15.26
N TRP A 288 16.49 -18.11 14.97
CA TRP A 288 15.09 -18.51 14.82
C TRP A 288 14.32 -18.36 16.13
N ARG A 289 13.12 -17.78 16.05
CA ARG A 289 12.23 -17.57 17.19
C ARG A 289 10.85 -18.15 16.88
N PRO A 290 10.22 -18.88 17.83
CA PRO A 290 8.84 -19.31 17.66
C PRO A 290 7.94 -18.07 17.58
N ASN A 291 6.98 -18.11 16.66
CA ASN A 291 5.97 -17.07 16.49
C ASN A 291 4.60 -17.63 16.90
N PRO A 292 3.93 -17.05 17.91
CA PRO A 292 2.66 -17.58 18.41
C PRO A 292 1.51 -17.45 17.40
N GLY A 293 1.56 -16.48 16.49
CA GLY A 293 0.56 -16.26 15.45
C GLY A 293 0.68 -17.20 14.24
N ARG A 294 1.81 -17.90 14.12
CA ARG A 294 2.08 -18.90 13.08
C ARG A 294 3.02 -20.00 13.61
N PRO A 295 2.49 -21.07 14.24
CA PRO A 295 3.29 -22.11 14.90
C PRO A 295 3.99 -23.06 13.91
N LEU A 296 4.84 -22.49 13.05
CA LEU A 296 5.73 -23.19 12.14
C LEU A 296 7.05 -23.51 12.86
N GLY A 297 7.72 -24.59 12.45
CA GLY A 297 9.06 -24.90 12.93
C GLY A 297 10.16 -24.21 12.13
N PRO A 298 11.44 -24.32 12.55
CA PRO A 298 12.58 -23.86 11.75
C PRO A 298 12.59 -24.47 10.35
N GLY A 299 13.03 -23.71 9.35
CA GLY A 299 13.20 -24.17 7.97
C GLY A 299 11.92 -24.23 7.12
N VAL A 300 10.79 -23.78 7.66
CA VAL A 300 9.54 -23.65 6.88
C VAL A 300 9.47 -22.26 6.25
N PRO A 301 9.24 -22.14 4.93
CA PRO A 301 8.95 -20.86 4.27
C PRO A 301 7.77 -20.14 4.92
N VAL A 302 7.97 -18.85 5.20
CA VAL A 302 6.96 -18.01 5.81
C VAL A 302 6.40 -17.09 4.74
N PHE A 303 5.13 -17.24 4.41
CA PHE A 303 4.41 -16.27 3.57
C PHE A 303 4.52 -14.88 4.21
N THR A 304 4.73 -13.82 3.43
CA THR A 304 4.85 -12.46 3.97
C THR A 304 3.59 -12.08 4.73
N ASP A 305 3.72 -11.78 6.02
CA ASP A 305 2.59 -11.61 6.93
C ASP A 305 2.68 -10.36 7.81
N SER A 306 3.59 -9.44 7.47
CA SER A 306 3.74 -8.19 8.23
C SER A 306 2.43 -7.40 8.27
N ASN A 307 1.71 -7.32 7.15
CA ASN A 307 0.40 -6.68 7.08
C ASN A 307 -0.69 -7.48 7.83
N LEU A 308 -0.65 -8.81 7.77
CA LEU A 308 -1.56 -9.67 8.54
C LEU A 308 -1.42 -9.42 10.05
N ILE A 309 -0.19 -9.32 10.56
CA ILE A 309 0.07 -9.05 11.99
C ILE A 309 -0.47 -7.67 12.40
N MET A 310 -0.25 -6.63 11.58
CA MET A 310 -0.82 -5.30 11.81
C MET A 310 -2.35 -5.33 11.82
N LEU A 311 -2.95 -6.02 10.85
CA LEU A 311 -4.39 -6.13 10.74
C LEU A 311 -5.03 -6.86 11.93
N LYS A 312 -4.36 -7.82 12.57
CA LYS A 312 -4.89 -8.46 13.80
C LYS A 312 -5.24 -7.42 14.87
N ALA A 313 -4.42 -6.37 15.03
CA ALA A 313 -4.69 -5.29 15.97
C ALA A 313 -5.90 -4.44 15.54
N ALA A 314 -6.01 -4.09 14.26
CA ALA A 314 -7.11 -3.31 13.70
C ALA A 314 -8.45 -4.08 13.75
N VAL A 315 -8.45 -5.36 13.35
CA VAL A 315 -9.63 -6.23 13.40
C VAL A 315 -10.12 -6.41 14.83
N ALA A 316 -9.22 -6.58 15.79
CA ALA A 316 -9.63 -6.73 17.19
C ALA A 316 -10.31 -5.49 17.78
N GLU A 317 -10.17 -4.32 17.14
CA GLU A 317 -10.84 -3.08 17.52
C GLU A 317 -12.12 -2.83 16.70
N VAL A 318 -12.04 -2.96 15.38
CA VAL A 318 -13.13 -2.58 14.46
C VAL A 318 -14.14 -3.71 14.27
N MET A 319 -13.68 -4.97 14.26
CA MET A 319 -14.49 -6.16 14.03
C MET A 319 -14.13 -7.27 15.04
N PRO A 320 -14.31 -7.04 16.36
CA PRO A 320 -13.82 -7.94 17.40
C PRO A 320 -14.40 -9.36 17.30
N GLU A 321 -15.62 -9.51 16.80
CA GLU A 321 -16.28 -10.81 16.54
C GLU A 321 -15.57 -11.65 15.48
N ARG A 322 -14.78 -10.99 14.62
CA ARG A 322 -14.03 -11.58 13.51
C ARG A 322 -12.55 -11.81 13.82
N SER A 323 -12.03 -11.24 14.91
CA SER A 323 -10.61 -11.30 15.28
C SER A 323 -10.04 -12.73 15.39
N ALA A 324 -10.78 -13.65 16.02
CA ALA A 324 -10.35 -15.03 16.16
C ALA A 324 -10.35 -15.78 14.82
N GLU A 325 -11.33 -15.51 13.96
CA GLU A 325 -11.42 -16.11 12.64
C GLU A 325 -10.30 -15.59 11.73
N PHE A 326 -10.06 -14.28 11.69
CA PHE A 326 -8.99 -13.68 10.92
C PHE A 326 -7.61 -14.28 11.27
N SER A 327 -7.33 -14.41 12.57
CA SER A 327 -6.11 -15.05 13.06
C SER A 327 -5.99 -16.51 12.60
N GLN A 328 -7.10 -17.26 12.58
CA GLN A 328 -7.13 -18.64 12.10
C GLN A 328 -6.94 -18.73 10.58
N VAL A 329 -7.54 -17.84 9.79
CA VAL A 329 -7.37 -17.80 8.33
C VAL A 329 -5.89 -17.59 7.99
N GLY A 330 -5.23 -16.62 8.64
CA GLY A 330 -3.80 -16.37 8.47
C GLY A 330 -2.94 -17.58 8.86
N ALA A 331 -3.20 -18.20 10.02
CA ALA A 331 -2.49 -19.41 10.43
C ALA A 331 -2.71 -20.59 9.46
N ARG A 332 -3.90 -20.71 8.86
CA ARG A 332 -4.19 -21.72 7.82
C ARG A 332 -3.38 -21.49 6.55
N LEU A 333 -3.21 -20.25 6.10
CA LEU A 333 -2.34 -19.93 4.96
C LEU A 333 -0.92 -20.42 5.21
N HIS A 334 -0.34 -20.07 6.35
CA HIS A 334 0.99 -20.54 6.74
C HIS A 334 1.10 -22.07 6.80
N ALA A 335 0.11 -22.75 7.37
CA ALA A 335 0.09 -24.21 7.43
C ALA A 335 -0.01 -24.86 6.03
N ALA A 336 -0.78 -24.25 5.13
CA ALA A 336 -1.01 -24.75 3.78
C ALA A 336 0.26 -24.75 2.92
N THR A 337 1.21 -23.84 3.17
CA THR A 337 2.52 -23.78 2.48
C THR A 337 3.33 -25.09 2.58
N ARG A 338 3.01 -25.96 3.55
CA ARG A 338 3.66 -27.26 3.75
C ARG A 338 2.92 -28.44 3.10
N VAL A 339 1.74 -28.21 2.56
CA VAL A 339 0.90 -29.25 1.97
C VAL A 339 1.23 -29.34 0.49
N ASP A 340 0.74 -28.37 -0.27
CA ASP A 340 1.03 -28.19 -1.69
C ASP A 340 0.57 -26.78 -2.09
N HIS A 341 0.85 -26.42 -3.35
CA HIS A 341 0.50 -25.11 -3.83
C HIS A 341 -1.02 -24.90 -3.94
N ASP A 342 -1.81 -25.89 -4.32
CA ASP A 342 -3.26 -25.71 -4.52
C ASP A 342 -3.97 -25.46 -3.19
N ALA A 343 -3.56 -26.17 -2.13
CA ALA A 343 -3.97 -25.89 -0.76
C ALA A 343 -3.55 -24.48 -0.33
N THR A 344 -2.36 -24.03 -0.73
CA THR A 344 -1.88 -22.67 -0.42
C THR A 344 -2.69 -21.61 -1.17
N LYS A 345 -3.00 -21.81 -2.46
CA LYS A 345 -3.88 -20.92 -3.24
C LYS A 345 -5.25 -20.80 -2.59
N LEU A 346 -5.84 -21.93 -2.19
CA LEU A 346 -7.17 -21.93 -1.56
C LEU A 346 -7.16 -21.13 -0.25
N ALA A 347 -6.12 -21.30 0.58
CA ALA A 347 -5.98 -20.54 1.81
C ALA A 347 -5.70 -19.05 1.55
N ALA A 348 -4.91 -18.72 0.52
CA ALA A 348 -4.63 -17.35 0.11
C ALA A 348 -5.90 -16.65 -0.41
N ALA A 349 -6.70 -17.32 -1.25
CA ALA A 349 -7.98 -16.81 -1.73
C ALA A 349 -8.95 -16.52 -0.57
N ALA A 350 -9.03 -17.41 0.42
CA ALA A 350 -9.84 -17.18 1.61
C ALA A 350 -9.36 -15.96 2.42
N LEU A 351 -8.05 -15.70 2.47
CA LEU A 351 -7.50 -14.51 3.13
C LEU A 351 -7.70 -13.24 2.28
N ALA A 352 -7.67 -13.33 0.95
CA ALA A 352 -7.99 -12.23 0.04
C ALA A 352 -9.44 -11.77 0.25
N ASP A 353 -10.39 -12.71 0.27
CA ASP A 353 -11.80 -12.41 0.51
C ASP A 353 -12.02 -11.78 1.90
N TYR A 354 -11.33 -12.29 2.92
CA TYR A 354 -11.37 -11.67 4.24
C TYR A 354 -10.82 -10.24 4.23
N SER A 355 -9.71 -10.01 3.52
CA SER A 355 -9.07 -8.69 3.44
C SER A 355 -9.96 -7.68 2.71
N ARG A 356 -10.77 -8.12 1.73
CA ARG A 356 -11.85 -7.32 1.14
C ARG A 356 -12.90 -6.90 2.16
N ASP A 357 -13.42 -7.85 2.93
CA ASP A 357 -14.41 -7.54 3.98
C ASP A 357 -13.83 -6.52 4.99
N LEU A 358 -12.55 -6.65 5.35
CA LEU A 358 -11.86 -5.70 6.23
C LEU A 358 -11.73 -4.31 5.59
N ARG A 359 -11.34 -4.26 4.31
CA ARG A 359 -11.23 -3.01 3.54
C ARG A 359 -12.56 -2.26 3.55
N GLU A 360 -13.66 -2.95 3.23
CA GLU A 360 -15.01 -2.38 3.26
C GLU A 360 -15.38 -1.84 4.64
N ALA A 361 -15.13 -2.61 5.71
CA ALA A 361 -15.38 -2.16 7.07
C ALA A 361 -14.54 -0.94 7.47
N PHE A 362 -13.27 -0.87 7.09
CA PHE A 362 -12.41 0.28 7.38
C PHE A 362 -12.80 1.54 6.62
N LEU A 363 -13.33 1.42 5.40
CA LEU A 363 -13.86 2.56 4.66
C LEU A 363 -15.07 3.18 5.36
N GLU A 364 -15.91 2.37 5.99
CA GLU A 364 -17.08 2.81 6.77
C GLU A 364 -16.72 3.28 8.19
N THR A 365 -15.53 2.94 8.69
CA THR A 365 -15.10 3.26 10.06
C THR A 365 -14.52 4.66 10.17
N GLU A 366 -14.97 5.43 11.16
CA GLU A 366 -14.32 6.66 11.57
C GLU A 366 -13.23 6.35 12.60
N PHE A 367 -11.98 6.61 12.22
CA PHE A 367 -10.82 6.38 13.10
C PHE A 367 -10.56 7.62 13.96
N ASP A 368 -11.32 7.74 15.05
CA ASP A 368 -11.11 8.74 16.10
C ASP A 368 -9.84 8.44 16.92
N SER A 369 -9.42 9.38 17.78
CA SER A 369 -8.19 9.24 18.56
C SER A 369 -8.25 8.09 19.57
N ARG A 370 -9.45 7.70 20.03
CA ARG A 370 -9.64 6.55 20.94
C ARG A 370 -9.47 5.24 20.18
N THR A 371 -10.10 5.09 19.01
CA THR A 371 -9.88 3.93 18.14
C THR A 371 -8.41 3.81 17.75
N THR A 372 -7.77 4.94 17.43
CA THR A 372 -6.33 5.02 17.13
C THR A 372 -5.48 4.52 18.29
N MET A 373 -5.71 5.04 19.51
CA MET A 373 -4.97 4.64 20.70
C MET A 373 -5.21 3.16 21.08
N ASN A 374 -6.43 2.65 20.88
CA ASN A 374 -6.75 1.24 21.13
C ASN A 374 -5.98 0.32 20.18
N ILE A 375 -5.91 0.65 18.89
CA ILE A 375 -5.13 -0.13 17.92
C ILE A 375 -3.63 -0.02 18.24
N LEU A 376 -3.11 1.19 18.53
CA LEU A 376 -1.72 1.37 18.95
C LEU A 376 -1.37 0.51 20.17
N SER A 377 -2.24 0.53 21.19
CA SER A 377 -2.06 -0.26 22.41
C SER A 377 -2.00 -1.76 22.12
N ARG A 378 -2.77 -2.24 21.13
CA ARG A 378 -2.74 -3.65 20.69
C ARG A 378 -1.48 -3.99 19.89
N ILE A 379 -0.97 -3.08 19.06
CA ILE A 379 0.31 -3.23 18.34
C ILE A 379 1.46 -3.32 19.36
N LEU A 380 1.42 -2.47 20.38
CA LEU A 380 2.45 -2.41 21.43
C LEU A 380 2.32 -3.52 22.49
N ASP A 381 1.19 -4.22 22.57
CA ASP A 381 0.94 -5.26 23.59
C ASP A 381 1.94 -6.42 23.47
N ALA A 382 2.29 -7.01 24.62
CA ALA A 382 3.24 -8.12 24.70
C ALA A 382 2.85 -9.34 23.84
N THR A 383 1.55 -9.57 23.65
CA THR A 383 1.02 -10.68 22.84
C THR A 383 1.34 -10.47 21.36
N THR A 384 1.04 -9.30 20.82
CA THR A 384 1.32 -8.95 19.42
C THR A 384 2.82 -8.78 19.19
N ALA A 385 3.52 -8.15 20.13
CA ALA A 385 4.97 -7.96 20.05
C ALA A 385 5.75 -9.29 20.01
N ALA A 386 5.17 -10.37 20.55
CA ALA A 386 5.73 -11.72 20.44
C ALA A 386 5.72 -12.27 19.00
N GLU A 387 4.91 -11.71 18.10
CA GLU A 387 4.86 -12.05 16.67
C GLU A 387 5.90 -11.31 15.82
N TYR A 388 6.55 -10.26 16.33
CA TYR A 388 7.63 -9.53 15.63
C TYR A 388 8.93 -10.33 15.64
N THR A 389 8.91 -11.53 15.07
CA THR A 389 10.03 -12.48 15.04
C THR A 389 10.97 -12.26 13.86
N ASN A 390 10.49 -11.62 12.80
CA ASN A 390 11.22 -11.33 11.57
C ASN A 390 11.32 -9.81 11.36
N TYR A 391 12.23 -9.41 10.48
CA TYR A 391 12.48 -8.00 10.17
C TYR A 391 11.22 -7.29 9.66
N ALA A 392 10.51 -7.88 8.68
CA ALA A 392 9.38 -7.20 8.01
C ALA A 392 8.23 -6.87 8.97
N ALA A 393 7.91 -7.76 9.93
CA ALA A 393 6.89 -7.46 10.93
C ALA A 393 7.37 -6.39 11.92
N GLY A 394 8.65 -6.41 12.30
CA GLY A 394 9.25 -5.38 13.15
C GLY A 394 9.23 -4.00 12.49
N GLU A 395 9.64 -3.92 11.22
CA GLU A 395 9.61 -2.70 10.41
C GLU A 395 8.21 -2.08 10.37
N GLN A 396 7.18 -2.88 10.06
CA GLN A 396 5.78 -2.41 10.04
C GLN A 396 5.29 -1.95 11.41
N ALA A 397 5.71 -2.62 12.50
CA ALA A 397 5.34 -2.21 13.85
C ALA A 397 5.92 -0.83 14.21
N VAL A 398 7.19 -0.56 13.88
CA VAL A 398 7.83 0.74 14.14
C VAL A 398 7.20 1.84 13.29
N ILE A 399 6.96 1.58 12.00
CA ILE A 399 6.26 2.52 11.12
C ILE A 399 4.87 2.83 11.68
N ALA A 400 4.12 1.82 12.13
CA ALA A 400 2.80 2.05 12.73
C ALA A 400 2.88 2.92 14.00
N VAL A 401 3.87 2.72 14.87
CA VAL A 401 4.04 3.58 16.06
C VAL A 401 4.26 5.04 15.65
N ASP A 402 5.17 5.29 14.72
CA ASP A 402 5.46 6.65 14.24
C ASP A 402 4.22 7.29 13.58
N VAL A 403 3.58 6.59 12.66
CA VAL A 403 2.36 7.06 11.97
C VAL A 403 1.24 7.39 12.96
N PHE A 404 1.00 6.54 13.95
CA PHE A 404 -0.14 6.71 14.86
C PHE A 404 0.10 7.85 15.85
N LEU A 405 1.32 7.99 16.37
CA LEU A 405 1.64 9.07 17.30
C LEU A 405 1.57 10.43 16.57
N ASN A 406 2.10 10.53 15.35
CA ASN A 406 1.97 11.75 14.54
C ASN A 406 0.51 12.03 14.20
N ALA A 407 -0.28 11.02 13.80
CA ALA A 407 -1.71 11.19 13.53
C ALA A 407 -2.48 11.69 14.76
N MET A 408 -2.11 11.26 15.98
CA MET A 408 -2.72 11.76 17.21
C MET A 408 -2.30 13.20 17.55
N VAL A 409 -1.07 13.61 17.22
CA VAL A 409 -0.64 15.01 17.31
C VAL A 409 -1.44 15.89 16.35
N ASP A 410 -1.59 15.46 15.09
CA ASP A 410 -2.32 16.20 14.06
C ASP A 410 -3.81 16.36 14.40
N GLN A 411 -4.39 15.37 15.09
CA GLN A 411 -5.75 15.43 15.61
C GLN A 411 -5.89 16.28 16.89
N GLY A 412 -4.78 16.75 17.47
CA GLY A 412 -4.76 17.44 18.76
C GLY A 412 -5.12 16.55 19.95
N ALA A 413 -5.01 15.23 19.81
CA ALA A 413 -5.31 14.25 20.85
C ALA A 413 -4.17 14.10 21.86
N ILE A 414 -2.94 14.31 21.42
CA ILE A 414 -1.75 14.41 22.27
C ILE A 414 -0.94 15.64 21.86
N GLU A 415 -0.24 16.24 22.83
CA GLU A 415 0.66 17.37 22.58
C GLU A 415 1.95 16.89 21.89
N PHE A 416 2.54 17.72 21.03
CA PHE A 416 3.83 17.42 20.39
C PHE A 416 4.95 17.09 21.39
N SER A 417 4.93 17.71 22.57
CA SER A 417 5.91 17.42 23.63
C SER A 417 5.88 15.97 24.11
N ILE A 418 4.74 15.28 23.99
CA ILE A 418 4.64 13.85 24.33
C ILE A 418 5.40 13.01 23.31
N LEU A 419 5.38 13.38 22.03
CA LEU A 419 6.16 12.72 20.99
C LEU A 419 7.67 12.92 21.22
N ASP A 420 8.10 14.16 21.50
CA ASP A 420 9.49 14.48 21.87
C ASP A 420 9.95 13.66 23.08
N GLU A 421 9.06 13.49 24.06
CA GLU A 421 9.32 12.71 25.25
C GLU A 421 9.53 11.22 24.93
N LEU A 422 8.81 10.66 23.95
CA LEU A 422 8.91 9.26 23.50
C LEU A 422 10.05 9.01 22.49
N ALA A 423 10.67 10.06 21.97
CA ALA A 423 11.69 9.97 20.93
C ALA A 423 12.82 8.96 21.25
N PRO A 424 13.38 8.88 22.48
CA PRO A 424 14.43 7.91 22.78
C PRO A 424 14.01 6.45 22.56
N GLU A 425 12.78 6.07 22.93
CA GLU A 425 12.27 4.73 22.72
C GLU A 425 11.88 4.47 21.27
N ILE A 426 11.39 5.50 20.56
CA ILE A 426 11.10 5.41 19.12
C ILE A 426 12.39 5.22 18.33
N ASP A 427 13.44 5.98 18.63
CA ASP A 427 14.77 5.86 18.03
C ASP A 427 15.37 4.47 18.30
N GLU A 428 15.25 3.96 19.53
CA GLU A 428 15.67 2.60 19.89
C GLU A 428 14.93 1.53 19.08
N ALA A 429 13.63 1.75 18.79
CA ALA A 429 12.83 0.87 17.97
C ALA A 429 13.27 0.93 16.49
N PHE A 430 13.53 2.11 15.94
CA PHE A 430 14.07 2.30 14.58
C PHE A 430 15.45 1.66 14.43
N ASP A 431 16.35 1.86 15.39
CA ASP A 431 17.67 1.25 15.38
C ASP A 431 17.59 -0.29 15.34
N ALA A 432 16.60 -0.88 16.01
CA ALA A 432 16.40 -2.33 16.00
C ALA A 432 15.98 -2.88 14.63
N VAL A 433 15.44 -2.02 13.76
CA VAL A 433 14.97 -2.34 12.39
C VAL A 433 15.73 -1.56 11.31
N GLN A 434 16.91 -1.01 11.63
CA GLN A 434 17.65 -0.18 10.67
C GLN A 434 18.26 -1.01 9.52
N ASN A 435 18.70 -2.24 9.82
CA ASN A 435 19.30 -3.14 8.84
C ASN A 435 18.64 -4.53 8.97
N PRO A 436 18.07 -5.09 7.90
CA PRO A 436 17.50 -6.44 7.94
C PRO A 436 18.49 -7.53 8.35
N SER A 437 19.78 -7.34 8.10
CA SER A 437 20.83 -8.29 8.50
C SER A 437 21.14 -8.26 10.00
N ASP A 438 20.83 -7.14 10.67
CA ASP A 438 21.15 -6.89 12.08
C ASP A 438 19.87 -6.77 12.95
N TYR A 439 18.73 -7.26 12.45
CA TYR A 439 17.44 -7.16 13.13
C TYR A 439 17.48 -7.74 14.56
N ASP A 440 17.20 -6.90 15.56
CA ASP A 440 17.15 -7.31 16.97
C ASP A 440 15.71 -7.26 17.51
N ALA A 441 15.00 -8.38 17.37
CA ALA A 441 13.65 -8.55 17.91
C ALA A 441 13.53 -8.30 19.42
N ALA A 442 14.59 -8.58 20.20
CA ALA A 442 14.54 -8.38 21.65
C ALA A 442 14.68 -6.90 22.00
N ARG A 443 15.56 -6.17 21.31
CA ARG A 443 15.67 -4.70 21.39
C ARG A 443 14.37 -4.04 21.01
N LEU A 444 13.82 -4.40 19.85
CA LEU A 444 12.53 -3.88 19.39
C LEU A 444 11.42 -4.09 20.44
N ARG A 445 11.23 -5.33 20.93
CA ARG A 445 10.17 -5.62 21.92
C ARG A 445 10.32 -4.79 23.20
N ARG A 446 11.56 -4.58 23.69
CA ARG A 446 11.78 -3.73 24.87
C ARG A 446 11.39 -2.29 24.61
N ALA A 447 11.78 -1.74 23.44
CA ALA A 447 11.43 -0.38 23.04
C ALA A 447 9.91 -0.22 22.93
N LEU A 448 9.23 -1.10 22.21
CA LEU A 448 7.77 -1.06 22.06
C LEU A 448 7.03 -1.17 23.39
N LEU A 449 7.45 -2.06 24.30
CA LEU A 449 6.83 -2.18 25.63
C LEU A 449 7.09 -0.94 26.51
N ALA A 450 8.23 -0.28 26.35
CA ALA A 450 8.51 0.98 27.03
C ALA A 450 7.60 2.11 26.52
N ILE A 451 7.40 2.20 25.20
CA ILE A 451 6.42 3.10 24.58
C ILE A 451 5.02 2.79 25.14
N ALA A 452 4.63 1.51 25.18
CA ALA A 452 3.32 1.07 25.71
C ALA A 452 3.07 1.48 27.16
N ASP A 453 4.10 1.46 28.01
CA ASP A 453 3.99 1.86 29.42
C ASP A 453 3.80 3.37 29.58
N ARG A 454 4.39 4.14 28.67
CA ARG A 454 4.30 5.60 28.68
C ARG A 454 3.01 6.09 28.05
N THR A 455 2.57 5.49 26.94
CA THR A 455 1.32 5.87 26.27
C THR A 455 0.08 5.49 27.08
N ARG A 456 0.12 4.43 27.91
CA ARG A 456 -0.96 4.10 28.86
C ARG A 456 -1.25 5.18 29.92
N ARG A 457 -0.36 6.17 30.06
CA ARG A 457 -0.48 7.27 31.02
C ARG A 457 -1.05 8.55 30.38
N LEU A 458 -1.24 8.53 29.06
CA LEU A 458 -1.92 9.56 28.26
C LEU A 458 -3.43 9.28 28.30
#